data_AF-A0A7Z2SQ81-F1
#
_entry.id   AF-A0A7Z2SQ81-F1
#
_cell.length_a   1.000
_cell.length_b   1.000
_cell.length_c   1.000
_cell.angle_alpha   90.00
_cell.angle_beta   90.00
_cell.angle_gamma   90.00
#
_symmetry.space_group_name_H-M   'P 1'
#
loop_
_entity.id
_entity.type
_entity.pdbx_description
1 polymer ?
#
loop_
_entity_poly.entity_id
_entity_poly.type
_entity_poly.pdbx_seq_one_letter_code
_entity_poly.pdbx_strand_id
1 'polypeptide(L)' 'MSQLKKRTWSEEDLERLRALVLSGASAVRASVALKRPLKVAKLRARKMGVPFRHDSELKKERQRKLMSGPQRPIT' A
#
# COMPACT_ATOMS: atom_id res chain seq x y z
N MET A 1 19.42 20.90 9.84
CA MET A 1 19.46 19.46 9.56
C MET A 1 18.32 18.78 10.30
N SER A 2 17.32 18.26 9.58
CA SER A 2 16.06 17.79 10.16
C SER A 2 16.23 16.50 10.95
N GLN A 3 15.78 16.51 12.21
CA GLN A 3 15.91 15.40 13.15
C GLN A 3 15.33 14.09 12.59
N LEU A 4 16.20 13.09 12.36
CA LEU A 4 15.80 11.69 12.27
C LEU A 4 15.36 11.21 13.66
N LYS A 5 14.15 11.58 14.10
CA LYS A 5 13.51 10.85 15.20
C LYS A 5 13.36 9.41 14.72
N LYS A 6 14.08 8.47 15.36
CA LYS A 6 13.84 7.02 15.24
C LYS A 6 12.40 6.78 15.68
N ARG A 7 11.48 6.92 14.73
CA ARG A 7 10.05 6.90 15.00
C ARG A 7 9.71 5.41 15.10
N THR A 8 9.77 4.90 16.32
CA THR A 8 9.39 3.52 16.65
C THR A 8 8.01 3.24 16.09
N TRP A 9 7.77 2.01 15.62
CA TRP A 9 6.44 1.61 15.19
C TRP A 9 5.57 1.47 16.43
N SER A 10 4.54 2.30 16.58
CA SER A 10 3.50 2.10 17.58
C SER A 10 2.57 0.97 17.15
N GLU A 11 1.83 0.39 18.11
CA GLU A 11 0.77 -0.58 17.82
C GLU A 11 -0.22 -0.03 16.78
N GLU A 12 -0.60 1.23 16.93
CA GLU A 12 -1.52 1.93 16.01
C GLU A 12 -0.96 2.08 14.59
N ASP A 13 0.35 2.36 14.44
CA ASP A 13 1.00 2.39 13.13
C ASP A 13 0.95 1.00 12.45
N LEU A 14 1.08 -0.07 13.23
CA LEU A 14 1.03 -1.46 12.73
C LEU A 14 -0.38 -1.86 12.31
N GLU A 15 -1.38 -1.49 13.10
CA GLU A 15 -2.78 -1.73 12.79
C GLU A 15 -3.21 -0.98 11.52
N ARG A 16 -2.84 0.30 11.40
CA ARG A 16 -3.05 1.07 10.17
C ARG A 16 -2.34 0.44 8.97
N LEU A 17 -1.10 -0.01 9.14
CA LEU A 17 -0.38 -0.71 8.06
C LEU A 17 -1.10 -1.98 7.63
N ARG A 18 -1.61 -2.79 8.57
CA ARG A 18 -2.40 -3.99 8.27
C ARG A 18 -3.69 -3.65 7.52
N ALA A 19 -4.45 -2.66 8.00
CA ALA A 19 -5.69 -2.22 7.34
C ALA A 19 -5.44 -1.74 5.90
N LEU A 20 -4.34 -1.04 5.67
CA LEU A 20 -3.93 -0.60 4.33
C LEU A 20 -3.58 -1.78 3.41
N VAL A 21 -2.90 -2.81 3.92
CA VAL A 21 -2.59 -4.01 3.12
C VAL A 21 -3.87 -4.79 2.79
N LEU A 22 -4.74 -4.99 3.78
CA LEU A 22 -6.00 -5.74 3.62
C LEU A 22 -6.99 -5.03 2.68
N SER A 23 -7.04 -3.70 2.69
CA SER A 23 -7.84 -2.92 1.74
C SER A 23 -7.29 -2.94 0.30
N GLY A 24 -6.15 -3.61 0.07
CA GLY A 24 -5.52 -3.69 -1.24
C GLY A 24 -4.75 -2.43 -1.62
N ALA A 25 -4.39 -1.58 -0.66
CA ALA A 25 -3.56 -0.41 -0.94
C ALA A 25 -2.17 -0.83 -1.41
N SER A 26 -1.64 -0.12 -2.41
CA SER A 26 -0.24 -0.26 -2.80
C SER A 26 0.71 0.18 -1.68
N ALA A 27 1.93 -0.37 -1.69
CA ALA A 27 2.98 0.04 -0.76
C ALA A 27 3.27 1.55 -0.80
N VAL A 28 3.12 2.19 -1.97
CA VAL A 28 3.29 3.65 -2.15
C VAL A 28 2.22 4.42 -1.37
N ARG A 29 0.95 4.03 -1.50
CA ARG A 29 -0.14 4.66 -0.73
C ARG A 29 0.08 4.50 0.78
N ALA A 30 0.50 3.32 1.23
CA ALA A 30 0.75 3.09 2.64
C ALA A 30 1.96 3.90 3.17
N SER A 31 3.00 4.05 2.36
CA SER A 31 4.17 4.89 2.66
C SER A 31 3.78 6.36 2.88
N VAL A 32 2.91 6.91 2.02
CA VAL A 32 2.40 8.28 2.16
C VAL A 32 1.51 8.41 3.40
N ALA A 33 0.58 7.49 3.60
CA ALA A 33 -0.35 7.51 4.74
C ALA A 33 0.37 7.46 6.10
N LEU A 34 1.38 6.58 6.23
CA LEU A 34 2.16 6.41 7.46
C LEU A 34 3.34 7.40 7.55
N LYS A 35 3.56 8.23 6.53
CA LYS A 35 4.70 9.15 6.39
C LYS A 35 6.04 8.43 6.63
N ARG A 36 6.18 7.21 6.11
CA ARG A 36 7.36 6.35 6.26
C ARG A 36 7.98 6.01 4.91
N PRO A 37 9.29 5.74 4.83
CA PRO A 37 9.91 5.27 3.60
C PRO A 37 9.29 3.98 3.08
N LEU A 38 9.10 3.90 1.76
CA LEU A 38 8.50 2.75 1.08
C LEU A 38 9.16 1.42 1.44
N LYS A 39 10.50 1.38 1.47
CA LYS A 39 11.29 0.19 1.82
C LYS A 39 10.98 -0.30 3.25
N VAL A 40 10.79 0.63 4.19
CA VAL A 40 10.48 0.31 5.59
C VAL A 40 9.06 -0.23 5.71
N ALA A 41 8.08 0.38 5.03
CA ALA A 41 6.71 -0.12 5.00
C ALA A 41 6.63 -1.54 4.42
N LYS A 42 7.32 -1.80 3.29
CA LYS A 42 7.40 -3.15 2.68
C LYS A 42 8.04 -4.17 3.63
N LEU A 43 9.17 -3.83 4.26
CA LEU A 43 9.85 -4.71 5.19
C LEU A 43 8.97 -5.03 6.42
N ARG A 44 8.28 -4.02 6.95
CA ARG A 44 7.42 -4.21 8.13
C ARG A 44 6.20 -5.07 7.79
N ALA A 45 5.57 -4.84 6.64
CA ALA A 45 4.46 -5.63 6.14
C ALA A 45 4.85 -7.13 5.99
N ARG A 46 6.03 -7.41 5.43
CA ARG A 46 6.61 -8.77 5.38
C ARG A 46 6.82 -9.38 6.76
N LYS A 47 7.40 -8.63 7.70
CA LYS A 47 7.62 -9.10 9.08
C LYS A 47 6.31 -9.39 9.83
N MET A 48 5.21 -8.74 9.46
CA MET A 48 3.89 -8.99 10.04
C MET A 48 3.10 -10.11 9.36
N GLY A 49 3.67 -10.78 8.34
CA GLY A 49 2.99 -11.83 7.60
C GLY A 49 1.96 -11.33 6.57
N VAL A 50 1.88 -10.01 6.34
CA VAL A 50 0.95 -9.38 5.41
C VAL A 50 1.72 -8.60 4.33
N PRO A 51 2.42 -9.28 3.40
CA PRO A 51 3.16 -8.58 2.36
C PRO A 51 2.22 -7.80 1.44
N PHE A 52 2.67 -6.64 0.96
CA PHE A 52 1.98 -5.96 -0.13
C PHE A 52 1.97 -6.84 -1.39
N ARG A 53 0.84 -6.84 -2.10
CA ARG A 53 0.73 -7.44 -3.44
C ARG A 53 1.78 -6.85 -4.36
N HIS A 54 2.27 -7.66 -5.29
CA HIS A 54 3.31 -7.22 -6.22
C HIS A 54 2.75 -6.14 -7.15
N ASP A 55 3.55 -5.14 -7.52
CA ASP A 55 3.13 -4.06 -8.42
C ASP A 55 2.56 -4.59 -9.75
N SER A 56 3.04 -5.75 -10.22
CA SER A 56 2.51 -6.44 -11.40
C SER A 56 1.07 -6.94 -11.22
N GLU A 57 0.71 -7.44 -10.03
CA GLU A 57 -0.65 -7.90 -9.73
C GLU A 57 -1.61 -6.71 -9.66
N LEU A 58 -1.18 -5.62 -9.01
CA LEU A 58 -1.96 -4.37 -8.94
C LEU A 58 -2.18 -3.77 -10.34
N LYS A 59 -1.17 -3.84 -11.22
CA LYS A 59 -1.29 -3.42 -12.63
C LYS A 59 -2.27 -4.30 -13.39
N LYS A 60 -2.18 -5.64 -13.26
CA LYS A 60 -3.11 -6.58 -13.90
C LYS A 60 -4.54 -6.37 -13.42
N GLU A 61 -4.75 -6.15 -12.12
CA GLU A 61 -6.07 -5.85 -11.57
C GLU A 61 -6.63 -4.52 -12.11
N ARG A 62 -5.79 -3.48 -12.20
CA ARG A 62 -6.19 -2.19 -12.79
C ARG A 62 -6.53 -2.35 -14.27
N GLN A 63 -5.73 -3.09 -15.02
CA GLN A 63 -6.00 -3.39 -16.44
C GLN A 63 -7.29 -4.20 -16.59
N ARG A 64 -7.53 -5.21 -15.75
CA ARG A 64 -8.79 -5.94 -15.73
C ARG A 64 -9.97 -5.02 -15.47
N LYS A 65 -9.89 -4.13 -14.48
CA LYS A 65 -10.94 -3.13 -14.20
C LYS A 65 -11.15 -2.15 -15.35
N LEU A 66 -10.09 -1.76 -16.05
CA LEU A 66 -10.18 -0.91 -17.26
C LEU A 66 -10.86 -1.66 -18.41
N MET A 67 -10.54 -2.94 -18.60
CA MET A 67 -11.13 -3.78 -19.64
C MET A 67 -12.54 -4.29 -19.29
N SER A 68 -12.89 -4.34 -18.00
CA SER A 68 -14.21 -4.74 -17.50
C SER A 68 -15.11 -3.55 -17.13
N GLY A 69 -14.68 -2.31 -17.39
CA GLY A 69 -15.50 -1.12 -17.21
C GLY A 69 -16.56 -1.06 -18.31
N PRO A 70 -17.79 -0.58 -18.03
CA PRO A 70 -18.86 -0.60 -19.01
C PRO A 70 -18.43 0.22 -20.23
N GLN A 71 -18.58 -0.35 -21.42
CA GLN A 71 -18.58 0.40 -22.66
C GLN A 71 -19.52 1.60 -22.43
N ARG A 72 -18.96 2.81 -22.34
CA ARG A 72 -19.80 4.00 -22.36
C ARG A 72 -20.51 3.95 -23.71
N PRO A 73 -21.86 3.92 -23.76
CA PRO A 73 -22.53 4.02 -25.03
C PRO A 73 -22.10 5.35 -25.65
N ILE A 74 -21.55 5.25 -26.86
CA ILE A 74 -21.36 6.37 -27.77
C ILE A 74 -22.77 6.86 -28.11
N THR A 75 -23.17 7.98 -27.48
CA THR A 75 -24.32 8.77 -27.90
C THR A 75 -23.82 9.89 -28.81
#